data_AF-A0A6S6RS31-F1
#
_entry.id   AF-A0A6S6RS31-F1
#
_cell.length_a   1.000
_cell.length_b   1.000
_cell.length_c   1.000
_cell.angle_alpha   90.00
_cell.angle_beta   90.00
_cell.angle_gamma   90.00
#
_symmetry.space_group_name_H-M   'P 1'
#
loop_
_entity.id
_entity.type
_entity.pdbx_description
1 polymer ?
#
loop_
_entity_poly.entity_id
_entity_poly.type
_entity_poly.pdbx_seq_one_letter_code
_entity_poly.pdbx_strand_id
1 'polypeptide(L)'
;MKKSIESELPNTFVPEGNILFLTLAAIYAYQVQVDVVITGVCETDFSGYPDYRDEFVKALNQAIFLDIAKPIRFETPLMWLNKAETCSLADYYHSLKLVQNKTFTFYNSIIGNGCQQCAGCPICTQMD
;
A
#
# COMPACT_ATOMS: atom_id res chain seq x y z
N MET A 1 25.52 -8.80 10.81
CA MET A 1 24.97 -10.07 10.31
C MET A 1 23.60 -9.79 9.71
N LYS A 2 23.43 -9.98 8.39
CA LYS A 2 22.11 -9.95 7.74
C LYS A 2 21.32 -11.15 8.28
N LYS A 3 20.24 -10.91 9.01
CA LYS A 3 19.33 -11.97 9.47
C LYS A 3 18.60 -12.49 8.22
N SER A 4 18.87 -13.72 7.81
CA SER A 4 18.19 -14.36 6.69
C SER A 4 16.71 -14.54 7.05
N ILE A 5 15.83 -13.93 6.25
CA ILE A 5 14.37 -13.89 6.44
C ILE A 5 13.72 -15.26 6.11
N GLU A 6 14.50 -16.23 5.66
CA GLU A 6 14.01 -17.51 5.12
C GLU A 6 13.31 -18.42 6.15
N SER A 7 13.49 -18.25 7.46
CA SER A 7 12.98 -19.22 8.44
C SER A 7 11.56 -18.94 8.99
N GLU A 8 10.90 -17.85 8.61
CA GLU A 8 9.59 -17.45 9.18
C GLU A 8 8.46 -17.27 8.13
N LEU A 9 8.75 -17.39 6.83
CA LEU A 9 7.76 -17.15 5.79
C LEU A 9 7.06 -18.46 5.38
N PRO A 10 5.71 -18.49 5.28
CA PRO A 10 4.97 -19.69 4.90
C PRO A 10 5.35 -20.16 3.48
N ASN A 11 5.28 -21.46 3.21
CA ASN A 11 5.64 -22.06 1.91
C ASN A 11 4.86 -21.52 0.69
N THR A 12 3.76 -20.81 0.89
CA THR A 12 2.97 -20.14 -0.16
C THR A 12 3.42 -18.70 -0.41
N PHE A 13 4.48 -18.25 0.26
CA PHE A 13 5.02 -16.91 0.12
C PHE A 13 5.63 -16.72 -1.26
N VAL A 14 5.14 -15.70 -1.98
CA VAL A 14 5.75 -15.24 -3.23
C VAL A 14 6.50 -13.95 -2.92
N PRO A 15 7.83 -13.93 -3.01
CA PRO A 15 8.59 -12.68 -2.85
C PRO A 15 8.20 -11.66 -3.91
N GLU A 16 8.25 -10.38 -3.54
CA GLU A 16 8.21 -9.22 -4.47
C GLU A 16 6.88 -9.05 -5.23
N GLY A 17 5.73 -9.23 -4.58
CA GLY A 17 4.43 -9.00 -5.23
C GLY A 17 4.26 -7.57 -5.78
N ASN A 18 4.80 -6.56 -5.11
CA ASN A 18 4.59 -5.17 -5.51
C ASN A 18 5.36 -4.78 -6.78
N ILE A 19 6.47 -5.45 -7.13
CA ILE A 19 7.19 -5.15 -8.38
C ILE A 19 6.30 -5.42 -9.59
N LEU A 20 5.56 -6.53 -9.56
CA LEU A 20 4.66 -6.93 -10.62
C LEU A 20 3.49 -5.95 -10.71
N PHE A 21 2.87 -5.60 -9.58
CA PHE A 21 1.73 -4.69 -9.58
C PHE A 21 2.08 -3.30 -10.09
N LEU A 22 3.20 -2.73 -9.63
CA LEU A 22 3.62 -1.39 -10.06
C LEU A 22 4.04 -1.36 -11.54
N THR A 23 4.66 -2.43 -12.03
CA THR A 23 5.01 -2.55 -13.46
C THR A 23 3.74 -2.62 -14.32
N LEU A 24 2.77 -3.46 -13.95
CA LEU A 24 1.49 -3.57 -14.66
C LEU A 24 0.71 -2.25 -14.61
N ALA A 25 0.69 -1.57 -13.45
CA ALA A 25 0.04 -0.27 -13.30
C ALA A 25 0.70 0.80 -14.17
N ALA A 26 2.03 0.80 -14.30
CA ALA A 26 2.74 1.71 -15.20
C ALA A 26 2.43 1.44 -16.68
N ILE A 27 2.40 0.17 -17.10
CA ILE A 27 2.01 -0.21 -18.47
C ILE A 27 0.57 0.25 -18.76
N TYR A 28 -0.34 0.03 -17.81
CA TYR A 28 -1.72 0.49 -17.94
C TYR A 28 -1.81 2.02 -18.01
N ALA A 29 -1.10 2.72 -17.12
CA ALA A 29 -1.04 4.18 -17.10
C ALA A 29 -0.53 4.76 -18.43
N TYR A 30 0.46 4.10 -19.05
CA TYR A 30 0.93 4.45 -20.38
C TYR A 30 -0.19 4.34 -21.42
N GLN A 31 -0.92 3.22 -21.44
CA GLN A 31 -2.01 2.97 -22.39
C GLN A 31 -3.16 3.98 -22.26
N VAL A 32 -3.54 4.34 -21.03
CA VAL A 32 -4.62 5.31 -20.77
C VAL A 32 -4.14 6.77 -20.71
N GLN A 33 -2.88 7.03 -21.07
CA GLN A 33 -2.29 8.37 -21.15
C GLN A 33 -2.32 9.17 -19.84
N VAL A 34 -2.21 8.51 -18.68
CA VAL A 34 -2.01 9.19 -17.40
C VAL A 34 -0.54 9.23 -17.00
N ASP A 35 -0.19 10.20 -16.16
CA ASP A 35 1.20 10.47 -15.77
C ASP A 35 1.49 10.09 -14.31
N VAL A 36 0.48 9.59 -13.59
CA VAL A 36 0.59 9.27 -12.17
C VAL A 36 -0.05 7.92 -11.87
N VAL A 37 0.69 7.06 -11.19
CA VAL A 37 0.18 5.85 -10.51
C VAL A 37 0.23 6.12 -9.01
N ILE A 38 -0.92 6.07 -8.36
CA ILE A 38 -1.01 6.21 -6.90
C ILE A 38 -1.08 4.81 -6.29
N THR A 39 -0.27 4.55 -5.26
CA THR A 39 -0.30 3.29 -4.53
C THR A 39 -0.37 3.53 -3.02
N GLY A 40 -1.08 2.64 -2.32
CA GLY A 40 -1.26 2.69 -0.87
C GLY A 40 -0.16 1.99 -0.06
N VAL A 41 0.94 1.58 -0.71
CA VAL A 41 2.08 0.98 0.02
C VAL A 41 2.63 1.95 1.05
N CYS A 42 3.00 1.41 2.21
CA CYS A 42 3.42 2.17 3.37
C CYS A 42 4.55 1.43 4.08
N GLU A 43 5.60 2.15 4.45
CA GLU A 43 6.76 1.59 5.15
C GLU A 43 6.52 1.47 6.67
N THR A 44 5.56 2.22 7.23
CA THR A 44 5.26 2.17 8.67
C THR A 44 4.50 0.91 9.10
N ASP A 45 3.83 0.21 8.17
CA ASP A 45 3.15 -1.08 8.39
C ASP A 45 3.99 -2.27 7.90
N PHE A 46 5.32 -2.07 7.78
CA PHE A 46 6.26 -3.04 7.22
C PHE A 46 6.37 -4.30 8.09
N SER A 47 5.83 -5.41 7.57
CA SER A 47 5.93 -6.75 8.15
C SER A 47 7.20 -7.51 7.73
N GLY A 48 8.22 -6.82 7.20
CA GLY A 48 9.46 -7.45 6.72
C GLY A 48 9.70 -7.35 5.21
N TYR A 49 8.75 -6.84 4.44
CA TYR A 49 8.73 -6.91 2.98
C TYR A 49 9.44 -5.76 2.26
N PRO A 50 10.62 -5.98 1.65
CA PRO A 50 11.47 -4.92 1.09
C PRO A 50 10.79 -4.08 -0.01
N ASP A 51 9.77 -4.62 -0.66
CA ASP A 51 9.00 -4.02 -1.75
C ASP A 51 7.90 -3.03 -1.29
N TYR A 52 7.88 -2.69 0.01
CA TYR A 52 7.01 -1.63 0.58
C TYR A 52 7.77 -0.34 0.89
N ARG A 53 9.10 -0.35 0.78
CA ARG A 53 9.95 0.78 1.15
C ARG A 53 9.93 1.89 0.10
N ASP A 54 10.12 3.11 0.56
CA ASP A 54 10.25 4.28 -0.31
C ASP A 54 11.41 4.13 -1.32
N GLU A 55 12.56 3.61 -0.87
CA GLU A 55 13.73 3.36 -1.72
C GLU A 55 13.40 2.42 -2.90
N PHE A 56 12.61 1.37 -2.64
CA PHE A 56 12.19 0.42 -3.67
C PHE A 56 11.27 1.10 -4.69
N VAL A 57 10.24 1.82 -4.23
CA VAL A 57 9.28 2.49 -5.12
C VAL A 57 10.00 3.50 -6.01
N LYS A 58 10.94 4.28 -5.46
CA LYS A 58 11.76 5.24 -6.22
C LYS A 58 12.66 4.55 -7.24
N ALA A 59 13.35 3.47 -6.84
CA ALA A 59 14.21 2.70 -7.74
C ALA A 59 13.41 2.11 -8.91
N LEU A 60 12.23 1.55 -8.64
CA LEU A 60 11.36 0.99 -9.68
C LEU A 60 10.81 2.09 -10.59
N ASN A 61 10.39 3.24 -10.06
CA ASN A 61 9.94 4.36 -10.89
C ASN A 61 11.05 4.79 -11.86
N GLN A 62 12.31 4.85 -11.41
CA GLN A 62 13.44 5.17 -12.27
C GLN A 62 13.62 4.11 -13.36
N ALA A 63 13.52 2.83 -13.04
CA ALA A 63 13.63 1.75 -14.02
C ALA A 63 12.53 1.83 -15.10
N ILE A 64 11.28 2.07 -14.69
CA ILE A 64 10.13 2.23 -15.59
C ILE A 64 10.29 3.45 -16.49
N PHE A 65 10.79 4.57 -15.95
CA PHE A 65 11.07 5.77 -16.75
C PHE A 65 12.10 5.50 -17.85
N LEU A 66 13.16 4.74 -17.55
CA LEU A 66 14.19 4.38 -18.52
C LEU A 66 13.67 3.44 -19.62
N ASP A 67 12.74 2.54 -19.29
CA ASP A 67 12.16 1.59 -20.25
C ASP A 67 11.16 2.26 -21.20
N ILE A 68 10.21 3.02 -20.65
CA ILE A 68 9.05 3.53 -21.40
C ILE A 68 9.31 4.95 -21.96
N ALA A 69 10.33 5.65 -21.45
CA ALA A 69 10.67 7.04 -21.82
C ALA A 69 9.51 8.04 -21.65
N LYS A 70 8.53 7.72 -20.79
CA LYS A 70 7.42 8.60 -20.40
C LYS A 70 7.55 8.93 -18.90
N PRO A 71 7.36 10.20 -18.47
CA PRO A 71 7.48 10.61 -17.07
C PRO A 71 6.27 10.18 -16.22
N ILE A 72 6.02 8.87 -16.12
CA ILE A 72 5.04 8.30 -15.19
C ILE A 72 5.63 8.36 -13.78
N ARG A 73 4.88 8.93 -12.83
CA ARG A 73 5.28 9.11 -11.44
C ARG A 73 4.52 8.16 -10.53
N PHE A 74 5.22 7.52 -9.61
CA PHE A 74 4.65 6.74 -8.52
C PHE A 74 4.49 7.64 -7.31
N GLU A 75 3.26 7.79 -6.85
CA GLU A 75 2.92 8.60 -5.68
C GLU A 75 2.46 7.68 -4.55
N THR A 76 3.07 7.84 -3.38
CA THR A 76 2.83 7.03 -2.18
C THR A 76 2.38 7.93 -1.02
N PRO A 77 1.16 8.50 -1.08
CA PRO A 77 0.69 9.49 -0.11
C PRO A 77 0.63 8.97 1.33
N LEU A 78 0.61 7.64 1.51
CA LEU A 78 0.57 6.98 2.81
C LEU A 78 1.95 6.52 3.30
N MET A 79 3.04 6.72 2.54
CA MET A 79 4.36 6.14 2.81
C MET A 79 4.82 6.35 4.26
N TRP A 80 4.60 7.55 4.78
CA TRP A 80 5.06 8.00 6.09
C TRP A 80 3.94 8.14 7.12
N LEU A 81 2.74 7.68 6.79
CA LEU A 81 1.58 7.77 7.68
C LEU A 81 1.37 6.45 8.40
N ASN A 82 1.17 6.49 9.71
CA ASN A 82 0.63 5.37 10.46
C ASN A 82 -0.90 5.25 10.26
N LYS A 83 -1.52 4.21 10.85
CA LYS A 83 -2.96 3.97 10.71
C LYS A 83 -3.82 5.11 11.25
N ALA A 84 -3.45 5.69 12.39
CA ALA A 84 -4.19 6.82 12.97
C ALA A 84 -4.11 8.05 12.06
N GLU A 85 -2.91 8.37 11.56
CA GLU A 85 -2.69 9.48 10.62
C GLU A 85 -3.43 9.27 9.30
N THR A 86 -3.52 8.03 8.81
CA THR A 86 -4.32 7.68 7.63
C THR A 86 -5.81 7.90 7.87
N CYS A 87 -6.32 7.56 9.05
CA CYS A 87 -7.71 7.88 9.42
C CYS A 87 -7.93 9.40 9.54
N SER A 88 -6.98 10.13 10.11
CA SER A 88 -7.02 11.61 10.17
C SER A 88 -6.99 12.24 8.78
N LEU A 89 -6.25 11.66 7.82
CA LEU A 89 -6.27 12.08 6.43
C LEU A 89 -7.66 11.89 5.80
N ALA A 90 -8.33 10.77 6.08
CA ALA A 90 -9.69 10.55 5.61
C ALA A 90 -10.67 11.56 6.21
N ASP A 91 -10.50 11.93 7.49
CA ASP A 91 -11.34 12.94 8.15
C ASP A 91 -11.08 14.36 7.61
N TYR A 92 -9.82 14.70 7.34
CA TYR A 92 -9.42 15.94 6.68
C TYR A 92 -10.13 16.14 5.34
N TYR A 93 -10.36 15.07 4.57
CA TYR A 93 -11.14 15.09 3.33
C TYR A 93 -12.64 14.81 3.52
N HIS A 94 -13.17 14.94 4.76
CA HIS A 94 -14.57 14.69 5.12
C HIS A 94 -15.12 13.33 4.66
N SER A 95 -14.22 12.35 4.52
CA SER A 95 -14.48 11.04 3.95
C SER A 95 -14.38 9.91 4.98
N LEU A 96 -14.15 10.23 6.26
CA LEU A 96 -13.99 9.24 7.33
C LEU A 96 -15.17 8.25 7.41
N LYS A 97 -16.41 8.74 7.37
CA LYS A 97 -17.61 7.88 7.39
C LYS A 97 -17.71 6.97 6.17
N LEU A 98 -17.24 7.43 5.01
CA LEU A 98 -17.19 6.63 3.80
C LEU A 98 -16.15 5.52 3.98
N VAL A 99 -14.94 5.87 4.41
CA VAL A 99 -13.86 4.90 4.65
C VAL A 99 -14.31 3.85 5.67
N GLN A 100 -14.88 4.27 6.80
CA GLN A 100 -15.33 3.36 7.86
C GLN A 100 -16.43 2.40 7.40
N ASN A 101 -17.40 2.86 6.60
CA ASN A 101 -18.61 2.07 6.31
C ASN A 101 -18.66 1.44 4.91
N LYS A 102 -17.75 1.82 4.00
CA LYS A 102 -17.78 1.40 2.59
C LYS A 102 -16.48 0.77 2.11
N THR A 103 -15.45 0.69 2.94
CA THR A 103 -14.22 -0.03 2.60
C THR A 103 -14.17 -1.38 3.30
N PHE A 104 -13.23 -2.20 2.83
CA PHE A 104 -13.07 -3.57 3.27
C PHE A 104 -11.61 -3.80 3.65
N THR A 105 -11.36 -4.06 4.93
CA THR A 105 -10.00 -4.22 5.47
C THR A 105 -9.79 -5.53 6.22
N PHE A 106 -10.87 -6.22 6.60
CA PHE A 106 -10.85 -7.39 7.47
C PHE A 106 -10.70 -8.65 6.64
N TYR A 107 -9.74 -9.52 6.89
CA TYR A 107 -9.59 -10.77 6.11
C TYR A 107 -10.86 -11.65 6.01
N ASN A 108 -11.81 -11.50 6.95
CA ASN A 108 -13.06 -12.27 6.99
C ASN A 108 -14.21 -11.70 6.14
N SER A 109 -13.98 -10.81 5.19
CA SER A 109 -15.02 -10.36 4.23
C SER A 109 -16.17 -9.53 4.83
N ILE A 110 -15.97 -8.91 6.01
CA ILE A 110 -16.95 -8.02 6.67
C ILE A 110 -16.64 -6.55 6.37
N ILE A 111 -17.65 -5.82 5.87
CA ILE A 111 -17.64 -4.37 5.64
C ILE A 111 -17.88 -3.64 6.97
N GLY A 112 -17.29 -2.45 7.16
CA GLY A 112 -17.58 -1.64 8.34
C GLY A 112 -16.53 -1.81 9.43
N ASN A 113 -16.96 -1.80 10.70
CA ASN A 113 -16.12 -2.07 11.88
C ASN A 113 -15.68 -3.55 12.00
N GLY A 114 -15.98 -4.36 11.00
CA GLY A 114 -15.61 -5.77 10.85
C GLY A 114 -15.86 -6.65 12.08
N CYS A 115 -15.08 -7.71 12.24
CA CYS A 115 -15.31 -8.71 13.29
C CYS A 115 -14.78 -8.33 14.69
N GLN A 116 -14.05 -7.21 14.82
CA GLN A 116 -13.35 -6.78 16.05
C GLN A 116 -12.39 -7.81 16.69
N GLN A 117 -12.07 -8.92 16.00
CA GLN A 117 -11.34 -10.06 16.56
C GLN A 117 -10.06 -10.43 15.76
N CYS A 118 -9.67 -9.58 14.83
CA CYS A 118 -8.62 -9.81 13.84
C CYS A 118 -7.52 -8.74 13.91
N ALA A 119 -6.33 -9.04 13.36
CA ALA A 119 -5.23 -8.07 13.34
C ALA A 119 -5.55 -6.76 12.57
N GLY A 120 -6.47 -6.81 11.60
CA GLY A 120 -6.95 -5.63 10.87
C GLY A 120 -8.05 -4.84 11.56
N CYS A 121 -8.45 -5.19 12.78
CA CYS A 121 -9.70 -4.74 13.37
C CYS A 121 -9.71 -3.39 14.11
N PRO A 122 -8.65 -2.91 14.78
CA PRO A 122 -8.67 -1.59 15.40
C PRO A 122 -8.32 -0.50 14.37
N ILE A 123 -9.19 -0.27 13.39
CA ILE A 123 -9.00 0.76 12.36
C ILE A 123 -10.08 1.82 12.49
N CYS A 124 -9.64 3.07 12.70
CA CYS A 124 -10.47 4.28 12.78
C CYS A 124 -11.64 4.25 13.80
N THR A 125 -11.61 3.37 14.81
CA THR A 125 -12.67 3.20 15.82
C THR A 125 -12.42 3.96 17.12
N GLN A 126 -11.21 4.49 17.35
CA GLN A 126 -10.86 5.32 18.50
C GLN A 126 -10.14 6.57 18.00
N MET A 127 -10.84 7.71 18.04
CA MET A 127 -10.29 9.06 17.88
C MET A 127 -10.67 9.87 19.14
N ASP A 128 -10.31 9.33 20.30
CA ASP A 128 -10.32 10.06 21.59
C ASP A 128 -8.88 10.40 21.98
#